data_AF-A0A7K3M8Y2-F1
#
_entry.id   AF-A0A7K3M8Y2-F1
#
_cell.length_a   1.000
_cell.length_b   1.000
_cell.length_c   1.000
_cell.angle_alpha   90.00
_cell.angle_beta   90.00
_cell.angle_gamma   90.00
#
_symmetry.space_group_name_H-M   'P 1'
#
loop_
_entity.id
_entity.type
_entity.pdbx_description
1 polymer ?
#
loop_
_entity_poly.entity_id
_entity_poly.type
_entity_poly.pdbx_seq_one_letter_code
_entity_poly.pdbx_strand_id
1 'polypeptide(L)' 'MSNSIRHETMCTSYGRTVEVGRLRLPGVTRPVERIVLDVPRKNPEYDNLWLSLSPDEARDLASRLVRQAAEAETSD' A
#
# COMPACT_ATOMS: atom_id res chain seq x y z
N MET A 1 -19.37 -9.45 7.62
CA MET A 1 -18.13 -10.17 7.25
C MET A 1 -17.00 -9.16 7.32
N SER A 2 -16.13 -9.26 8.33
CA SER A 2 -15.01 -8.33 8.46
C SER A 2 -13.99 -8.63 7.37
N ASN A 3 -13.86 -7.74 6.40
CA ASN A 3 -12.73 -7.72 5.49
C ASN A 3 -11.47 -7.43 6.32
N SER A 4 -10.81 -8.46 6.83
CA SER A 4 -9.50 -8.32 7.46
C SER A 4 -8.49 -8.01 6.35
N ILE A 5 -8.34 -6.72 6.04
CA ILE A 5 -7.33 -6.25 5.10
C ILE A 5 -5.98 -6.43 5.79
N ARG A 6 -5.13 -7.32 5.26
CA ARG A 6 -3.74 -7.43 5.69
C ARG A 6 -2.98 -6.27 5.07
N HIS A 7 -2.53 -5.34 5.91
CA HIS A 7 -1.69 -4.22 5.51
C HIS A 7 -0.26 -4.44 6.01
N GLU A 8 0.70 -4.04 5.19
CA GLU A 8 2.09 -3.86 5.57
C GLU A 8 2.39 -2.40 5.75
N THR A 9 2.96 -2.05 6.89
CA THR A 9 3.29 -0.68 7.23
C THR A 9 4.80 -0.47 7.19
N MET A 10 5.25 0.64 6.59
CA MET A 10 6.61 1.15 6.73
C MET A 10 6.59 2.62 7.16
N CYS A 11 7.65 3.04 7.84
CA CYS A 11 7.88 4.44 8.17
C CYS A 11 9.09 4.94 7.40
N THR A 12 8.94 6.09 6.75
CA THR A 12 10.06 6.80 6.11
C THR A 12 10.89 7.54 7.15
N SER A 13 12.14 7.86 6.83
CA SER A 13 13.06 8.63 7.65
C SER A 13 12.55 10.05 7.95
N TYR A 14 11.65 10.58 7.12
CA TYR A 14 10.97 11.87 7.32
C TYR A 14 9.68 11.74 8.16
N GLY A 15 9.42 10.59 8.76
CA GLY A 15 8.31 10.38 9.69
C GLY A 15 6.95 10.14 9.04
N ARG A 16 6.90 9.93 7.71
CA ARG A 16 5.66 9.55 7.02
C ARG A 16 5.48 8.05 7.10
N THR A 17 4.28 7.62 7.47
CA THR A 17 3.86 6.22 7.41
C THR A 17 3.36 5.92 6.00
N VAL A 18 3.65 4.72 5.51
CA VAL A 18 3.16 4.23 4.23
C VAL A 18 2.59 2.84 4.49
N GLU A 19 1.35 2.63 4.10
CA GLU A 19 0.66 1.35 4.22
C GLU A 19 0.40 0.77 2.84
N VAL A 20 0.76 -0.50 2.66
CA VAL A 20 0.52 -1.24 1.43
C VAL A 20 -0.43 -2.39 1.75
N GLY A 21 -1.51 -2.52 1.01
CA GLY A 21 -2.47 -3.60 1.21
C GLY A 21 -3.23 -3.98 -0.04
N ARG A 22 -4.14 -4.94 0.11
CA ARG A 22 -5.07 -5.36 -0.94
C ARG A 22 -6.46 -4.81 -0.71
N LEU A 23 -7.04 -4.23 -1.76
CA LEU A 23 -8.45 -3.94 -1.82
C LEU A 23 -9.18 -5.06 -2.56
N ARG A 24 -10.17 -5.66 -1.89
CA ARG A 24 -11.14 -6.58 -2.49
C ARG A 24 -12.53 -5.95 -2.50
N LEU A 25 -13.10 -5.81 -3.69
CA LEU A 25 -14.45 -5.29 -3.88
C LEU A 25 -15.45 -6.45 -4.00
N PRO A 26 -16.41 -6.61 -3.06
CA PRO A 26 -17.43 -7.65 -3.17
C PRO A 26 -18.44 -7.32 -4.28
N GLY A 27 -18.96 -8.35 -4.97
CA GLY A 27 -20.07 -8.22 -5.93
C GLY A 27 -19.69 -7.94 -7.39
N VAL A 28 -18.40 -8.04 -7.74
CA VAL A 28 -17.92 -7.92 -9.12
C VAL A 28 -17.77 -9.33 -9.70
N THR A 29 -18.23 -9.55 -10.94
CA THR A 29 -18.23 -10.87 -11.63
C THR A 29 -16.83 -11.48 -11.81
N ARG A 30 -15.78 -10.68 -11.66
CA ARG A 30 -14.41 -11.12 -11.41
C ARG A 30 -13.86 -10.30 -10.23
N PRO A 31 -13.19 -10.92 -9.24
CA PRO A 31 -12.53 -10.18 -8.18
C PRO A 31 -11.58 -9.14 -8.81
N VAL A 32 -11.85 -7.85 -8.59
CA VAL A 32 -10.90 -6.80 -8.96
C VAL A 32 -9.96 -6.65 -7.79
N GLU A 33 -8.82 -7.33 -7.87
CA GLU A 33 -7.75 -7.20 -6.89
C GLU A 33 -6.91 -5.96 -7.23
N ARG A 34 -6.78 -5.02 -6.27
CA ARG A 34 -5.94 -3.82 -6.43
C ARG A 34 -4.98 -3.69 -5.26
N ILE A 35 -3.73 -3.32 -5.55
CA ILE A 35 -2.77 -2.90 -4.53
C ILE A 35 -3.01 -1.42 -4.23
N VAL A 36 -3.17 -1.09 -2.95
CA VAL A 36 -3.39 0.28 -2.48
C VAL A 36 -2.17 0.72 -1.69
N LEU A 37 -1.75 1.95 -1.96
CA LEU A 37 -0.72 2.67 -1.21
C LEU A 37 -1.44 3.78 -0.43
N ASP A 38 -1.54 3.64 0.89
CA ASP A 38 -1.99 4.73 1.74
C ASP A 38 -0.78 5.46 2.33
N VAL A 39 -0.78 6.78 2.18
CA VAL A 39 0.18 7.66 2.82
C VAL A 39 -0.63 8.60 3.69
N PRO A 40 -0.78 8.32 4.99
CA PRO A 40 -1.60 9.10 5.88
C PRO A 40 -1.15 10.57 5.88
N ARG A 41 -2.11 11.43 5.56
CA ARG A 41 -1.99 12.89 5.57
C ARG A 41 -1.97 13.39 7.00
N LYS A 42 -0.88 13.14 7.73
CA LYS A 42 -0.73 13.69 9.10
C LYS A 42 -0.53 15.19 9.11
N ASN A 43 -0.16 15.80 7.99
CA ASN A 43 0.04 17.24 7.92
C ASN A 43 -0.36 17.79 6.53
N PRO A 44 -1.45 18.60 6.46
CA PRO A 44 -2.05 19.07 5.21
C PRO A 44 -1.17 20.03 4.40
N GLU A 45 -0.12 20.61 5.01
CA GLU A 45 0.84 21.46 4.27
C GLU A 45 1.71 20.67 3.29
N TYR A 46 1.75 19.34 3.42
CA TYR A 46 2.48 18.44 2.52
C TYR A 46 1.59 17.69 1.53
N ASP A 47 0.29 18.04 1.42
CA ASP A 47 -0.66 17.35 0.54
C ASP A 47 -0.27 17.39 -0.95
N ASN A 48 0.52 18.37 -1.35
CA ASN A 48 1.07 18.49 -2.71
C ASN A 48 2.52 17.98 -2.83
N LEU A 49 3.13 17.56 -1.72
CA LEU A 49 4.53 17.18 -1.66
C LEU A 49 4.66 15.67 -1.89
N TRP A 50 5.17 15.29 -3.06
CA TRP A 50 5.58 13.92 -3.34
C TRP A 50 6.47 13.39 -2.21
N LEU A 51 6.31 12.11 -1.83
CA LEU A 51 7.29 11.47 -0.96
C LEU A 51 8.62 11.38 -1.69
N SER A 52 9.64 12.04 -1.13
CA SER A 52 11.02 11.72 -1.44
C SER A 52 11.41 10.52 -0.59
N LEU A 53 11.73 9.41 -1.25
CA LEU A 53 12.28 8.23 -0.62
C LEU A 53 13.78 8.18 -0.86
N SER A 54 14.54 7.75 0.14
CA SER A 54 15.89 7.27 -0.11
C SER A 54 15.87 6.04 -1.03
N PRO A 55 16.98 5.71 -1.70
CA PRO A 55 17.05 4.51 -2.53
C PRO A 55 16.68 3.22 -1.79
N ASP A 56 17.02 3.09 -0.51
CA ASP A 56 16.71 1.90 0.27
C ASP A 56 15.24 1.82 0.64
N GLU A 57 14.61 2.94 0.99
CA GLU A 57 13.16 3.00 1.22
C GLU A 57 12.38 2.73 -0.06
N ALA A 58 12.87 3.19 -1.21
CA ALA A 58 12.25 2.90 -2.51
C ALA A 58 12.31 1.40 -2.84
N ARG A 59 13.44 0.73 -2.54
CA ARG A 59 13.59 -0.72 -2.72
C ARG A 59 12.72 -1.52 -1.76
N ASP A 60 12.63 -1.09 -0.49
CA ASP A 60 11.75 -1.71 0.50
C ASP A 60 10.29 -1.60 0.05
N LEU A 61 9.85 -0.40 -0.34
CA LEU A 61 8.49 -0.18 -0.86
C LEU A 61 8.19 -1.05 -2.09
N ALA A 62 9.11 -1.10 -3.05
CA ALA A 62 8.95 -1.93 -4.25
C ALA A 62 8.80 -3.42 -3.91
N SER A 63 9.60 -3.92 -2.96
CA SER A 63 9.56 -5.32 -2.53
C SER A 63 8.21 -5.68 -1.90
N ARG A 64 7.63 -4.77 -1.10
CA ARG A 64 6.31 -4.94 -0.49
C ARG A 64 5.19 -4.92 -1.54
N LEU A 65 5.27 -4.01 -2.51
CA LEU A 65 4.32 -3.96 -3.63
C LEU A 65 4.33 -5.26 -4.45
N VAL A 66 5.52 -5.76 -4.80
CA VAL A 66 5.67 -7.02 -5.54
C VAL A 66 5.09 -8.18 -4.75
N ARG A 67 5.37 -8.27 -3.44
CA ARG A 67 4.78 -9.31 -2.61
C ARG A 67 3.26 -9.22 -2.58
N GLN A 68 2.71 -8.02 -2.38
CA GLN A 68 1.26 -7.84 -2.34
C GLN A 68 0.60 -8.17 -3.69
N ALA A 69 1.24 -7.88 -4.82
CA ALA A 69 0.78 -8.30 -6.14
C ALA A 69 0.79 -9.84 -6.29
N ALA A 70 1.87 -10.50 -5.88
CA ALA A 70 1.99 -11.95 -5.99
C ALA A 70 0.87 -12.67 -5.22
N GLU A 71 0.64 -12.36 -3.93
CA GLU A 71 -0.44 -13.06 -3.20
C GLU A 71 -1.85 -12.60 -3.63
N ALA A 72 -1.98 -11.52 -4.42
CA ALA A 72 -3.25 -11.14 -5.06
C ALA A 72 -3.57 -12.08 -6.23
N GLU A 73 -2.56 -12.33 -7.06
CA GLU A 73 -2.66 -13.22 -8.22
C GLU A 73 -2.91 -14.69 -7.81
N THR A 74 -2.43 -15.13 -6.64
CA THR A 74 -2.61 -16.52 -6.18
C THR A 74 -3.93 -16.77 -5.43
N SER A 75 -4.77 -15.76 -5.24
CA SER A 75 -6.00 -15.88 -4.44
C SER A 75 -7.27 -16.21 -5.25
N ASP A 76 -7.11 -16.67 -6.49
CA ASP A 76 -8.18 -17.09 -7.41
C ASP A 76 -8.70 -18.51 -7.08
#